data_AF-A0A7C0YLW4-F1
#
_entry.id   AF-A0A7C0YLW4-F1
#
_cell.length_a   1.000
_cell.length_b   1.000
_cell.length_c   1.000
_cell.angle_alpha   90.00
_cell.angle_beta   90.00
_cell.angle_gamma   90.00
#
_symmetry.space_group_name_H-M   'P 1'
#
loop_
_entity.id
_entity.type
_entity.pdbx_description
1 polymer ?
#
loop_
_entity_poly.entity_id
_entity_poly.type
_entity_poly.pdbx_seq_one_letter_code
_entity_poly.pdbx_strand_id
1 'polypeptide(L)'
;MEISIEDIKKIAKKAGEEILKYYNSDYDISYKGEGKASPLTDADLASDKIIKDELEKYGIPILSEESSDDKKRLNSEYVWVVDPLDGTSDFIKKTGEFVVSIGLVKNKQPILGVIYEPVIDRFFYAQK
;
A
#
# COMPACT_ATOMS: atom_id res chain seq x y z
N MET A 1 8.71 -13.54 15.67
CA MET A 1 8.02 -12.25 15.61
C MET A 1 6.56 -12.55 15.34
N GLU A 2 5.66 -12.12 16.22
CA GLU A 2 4.22 -12.25 15.99
C GLU A 2 3.74 -10.97 15.31
N ILE A 3 3.12 -11.11 14.15
CA ILE A 3 2.61 -10.00 13.35
C ILE A 3 1.11 -9.97 13.58
N SER A 4 0.64 -8.92 14.26
CA SER A 4 -0.77 -8.72 14.57
C SER A 4 -1.50 -8.15 13.36
N ILE A 5 -2.56 -8.83 12.92
CA ILE A 5 -3.41 -8.34 11.83
C ILE A 5 -4.05 -6.98 12.16
N GLU A 6 -4.31 -6.73 13.44
CA GLU A 6 -4.89 -5.46 13.89
C GLU A 6 -3.89 -4.31 13.75
N ASP A 7 -2.60 -4.57 13.94
CA ASP A 7 -1.58 -3.54 13.70
C ASP A 7 -1.41 -3.25 12.21
N ILE A 8 -1.52 -4.27 11.35
CA ILE A 8 -1.50 -4.06 9.90
C ILE A 8 -2.75 -3.28 9.43
N LYS A 9 -3.92 -3.56 9.99
CA LYS A 9 -5.14 -2.76 9.74
C LYS A 9 -4.96 -1.30 10.13
N LYS A 10 -4.32 -1.00 11.27
CA LYS A 10 -4.02 0.39 11.67
C LYS A 10 -3.07 1.08 10.68
N ILE A 11 -2.07 0.37 10.17
CA ILE A 11 -1.15 0.91 9.15
C ILE A 11 -1.91 1.23 7.87
N ALA A 12 -2.71 0.29 7.37
CA ALA A 12 -3.55 0.48 6.19
C ALA A 12 -4.54 1.65 6.38
N LYS A 13 -5.15 1.76 7.56
CA LYS A 13 -6.04 2.87 7.91
C LYS A 13 -5.34 4.21 7.84
N LYS A 14 -4.19 4.33 8.51
CA LYS A 14 -3.38 5.56 8.56
C LYS A 14 -2.96 6.00 7.15
N ALA A 15 -2.57 5.07 6.30
CA ALA A 15 -2.23 5.34 4.91
C ALA A 15 -3.47 5.81 4.12
N GLY A 16 -4.60 5.13 4.25
CA GLY A 16 -5.85 5.53 3.58
C GLY A 16 -6.41 6.88 4.05
N GLU A 17 -6.29 7.21 5.34
CA GLU A 17 -6.63 8.54 5.86
C GLU A 17 -5.75 9.65 5.24
N GLU A 18 -4.48 9.35 4.97
CA GLU A 18 -3.60 10.28 4.25
C GLU A 18 -4.05 10.46 2.81
N ILE A 19 -4.36 9.37 2.10
CA ILE A 19 -4.91 9.42 0.73
C ILE A 19 -6.16 10.29 0.67
N LEU A 20 -7.05 10.19 1.67
CA LEU A 20 -8.28 10.98 1.71
C LEU A 20 -8.04 12.50 1.85
N LYS A 21 -6.89 12.93 2.38
CA LYS A 21 -6.55 14.38 2.42
C LYS A 21 -6.35 14.92 1.01
N TYR A 22 -5.61 14.18 0.19
CA TYR A 22 -5.42 14.49 -1.23
C TYR A 22 -6.68 14.26 -2.06
N TYR A 23 -7.47 13.24 -1.72
CA TYR A 23 -8.74 12.98 -2.40
C TYR A 23 -9.72 14.15 -2.28
N ASN A 24 -9.63 14.95 -1.22
CA ASN A 24 -10.50 16.12 -1.00
C ASN A 24 -9.79 17.46 -1.29
N SER A 25 -8.61 17.45 -1.91
CA SER A 25 -7.85 18.65 -2.26
C SER A 25 -7.46 18.67 -3.75
N ASP A 26 -6.84 19.77 -4.16
CA ASP A 26 -6.04 19.81 -5.38
C ASP A 26 -4.72 19.04 -5.16
N TYR A 27 -4.24 18.34 -6.18
CA TYR A 27 -2.97 17.57 -6.17
C TYR A 27 -2.41 17.47 -7.58
N ASP A 28 -1.11 17.19 -7.68
CA ASP A 28 -0.44 17.00 -8.95
C ASP A 28 -0.60 15.55 -9.45
N ILE A 29 -0.79 15.41 -10.76
CA ILE A 29 -0.84 14.12 -11.46
C ILE A 29 0.41 13.99 -12.31
N SER A 30 1.16 12.94 -12.05
CA SER A 30 2.28 12.49 -12.86
C SER A 30 1.97 11.12 -13.46
N TYR A 31 2.89 10.58 -14.26
CA TYR A 31 2.72 9.28 -14.87
C TYR A 31 4.05 8.52 -14.88
N LYS A 32 3.98 7.21 -14.62
CA LYS A 32 5.10 6.27 -14.65
C LYS A 32 5.11 5.44 -15.94
N GLY A 33 6.31 4.95 -16.28
CA GLY A 33 6.55 4.01 -17.38
C GLY A 33 6.73 4.67 -18.76
N GLU A 34 7.19 3.88 -19.73
CA GLU A 34 7.25 4.30 -21.13
C GLU A 34 5.83 4.59 -21.63
N GLY A 35 5.62 5.78 -22.21
CA GLY A 35 4.31 6.18 -22.73
C GLY A 35 3.28 6.64 -21.69
N LYS A 36 3.66 6.91 -20.43
CA LYS A 36 2.75 7.42 -19.38
C LYS A 36 1.59 6.46 -19.06
N ALA A 37 1.87 5.16 -19.01
CA ALA A 37 0.84 4.13 -18.91
C ALA A 37 0.18 4.05 -17.54
N SER A 38 0.89 4.37 -16.44
CA SER A 38 0.33 4.33 -15.09
C SER A 38 0.29 5.72 -14.45
N PRO A 39 -0.88 6.22 -14.02
CA PRO A 39 -0.95 7.48 -13.29
C PRO A 39 -0.29 7.35 -11.91
N LEU A 40 0.28 8.45 -11.42
CA LEU A 40 0.89 8.56 -10.10
C LEU A 40 0.55 9.91 -9.51
N THR A 41 0.09 9.95 -8.27
CA THR A 41 -0.25 11.18 -7.55
C THR A 41 0.59 11.34 -6.29
N ASP A 42 0.57 12.54 -5.70
CA ASP A 42 1.16 12.77 -4.38
C ASP A 42 0.54 11.89 -3.29
N ALA A 43 -0.70 11.41 -3.49
CA ALA A 43 -1.38 10.52 -2.57
C ALA A 43 -0.72 9.13 -2.51
N ASP A 44 -0.32 8.58 -3.66
CA ASP A 44 0.39 7.29 -3.75
C ASP A 44 1.72 7.37 -2.99
N LEU A 45 2.49 8.45 -3.21
CA LEU A 45 3.79 8.67 -2.56
C LEU A 45 3.66 8.90 -1.04
N ALA A 46 2.64 9.66 -0.61
CA ALA A 46 2.37 9.90 0.80
C ALA A 46 1.94 8.60 1.52
N SER A 47 1.09 7.82 0.86
CA SER A 47 0.67 6.49 1.34
C SER A 47 1.86 5.54 1.46
N ASP A 48 2.71 5.43 0.42
CA ASP A 48 3.89 4.55 0.41
C ASP A 48 4.83 4.87 1.57
N LYS A 49 5.11 6.16 1.78
CA LYS A 49 5.98 6.61 2.85
C LYS A 49 5.45 6.18 4.22
N ILE A 50 4.16 6.38 4.49
CA ILE A 50 3.55 5.97 5.76
C ILE A 50 3.67 4.46 5.96
N ILE A 51 3.33 3.67 4.94
CA ILE A 51 3.35 2.22 5.04
C ILE A 51 4.78 1.73 5.29
N LYS A 52 5.77 2.27 4.58
CA LYS A 52 7.18 1.90 4.75
C LYS A 52 7.72 2.28 6.13
N ASP A 53 7.49 3.51 6.58
CA ASP A 53 7.93 3.99 7.89
C ASP A 53 7.39 3.09 9.03
N GLU A 54 6.17 2.56 8.89
CA GLU A 54 5.57 1.65 9.86
C GLU A 54 6.06 0.20 9.71
N LEU A 55 6.18 -0.32 8.48
CA LEU A 55 6.58 -1.71 8.23
C LEU A 55 8.08 -1.97 8.41
N GLU A 56 8.93 -0.96 8.23
CA GLU A 56 10.39 -1.07 8.48
C GLU A 56 10.71 -1.46 9.92
N LYS A 57 9.82 -1.13 10.87
CA LYS A 57 9.93 -1.49 12.30
C LYS A 57 9.94 -3.01 12.54
N TYR A 58 9.40 -3.80 11.60
CA TYR A 58 9.42 -5.26 11.65
C TYR A 58 10.74 -5.86 11.13
N GLY A 59 11.62 -5.06 10.52
CA GLY A 59 12.89 -5.56 9.95
C GLY A 59 12.71 -6.54 8.78
N ILE A 60 11.57 -6.49 8.10
CA ILE A 60 11.23 -7.35 6.96
C ILE A 60 11.33 -6.53 5.67
N PRO A 61 11.96 -7.03 4.58
CA PRO A 61 12.01 -6.34 3.30
C PRO A 61 10.62 -6.04 2.73
N ILE A 62 10.49 -4.89 2.07
CA ILE A 62 9.24 -4.40 1.48
C ILE A 62 9.38 -4.36 -0.04
N LEU A 63 8.43 -4.98 -0.73
CA LEU A 63 8.18 -4.79 -2.15
C LEU A 63 6.95 -3.89 -2.29
N SER A 64 7.13 -2.68 -2.80
CA SER A 64 6.05 -1.72 -3.04
C SER A 64 6.03 -1.31 -4.51
N GLU A 65 4.84 -1.09 -5.08
CA GLU A 65 4.67 -0.51 -6.43
C GLU A 65 5.36 0.86 -6.58
N GLU A 66 5.43 1.61 -5.48
CA GLU A 66 5.89 2.99 -5.45
C GLU A 66 7.40 3.13 -5.24
N SER A 67 8.08 2.03 -4.92
CA SER A 67 9.50 2.01 -4.57
C SER A 67 10.32 1.14 -5.54
N SER A 68 11.58 1.52 -5.74
CA SER A 68 12.53 0.66 -6.48
C SER A 68 12.80 -0.64 -5.72
N ASP A 69 12.67 -1.79 -6.40
CA ASP A 69 13.00 -3.10 -5.82
C ASP A 69 14.53 -3.27 -5.71
N ASP A 70 15.05 -3.20 -4.48
CA ASP A 70 16.47 -3.42 -4.17
C ASP A 70 16.88 -4.91 -4.19
N LYS A 71 15.92 -5.80 -4.49
CA LYS A 71 16.07 -7.25 -4.61
C LYS A 71 16.48 -7.97 -3.33
N LYS A 72 16.64 -7.29 -2.19
CA LYS A 72 16.97 -7.94 -0.90
C LYS A 72 15.91 -8.97 -0.51
N ARG A 73 14.65 -8.73 -0.89
CA ARG A 73 13.52 -9.64 -0.68
C ARG A 73 13.73 -11.06 -1.24
N LEU A 74 14.56 -11.23 -2.28
CA LEU A 74 14.73 -12.53 -2.96
C LEU A 74 15.42 -13.57 -2.08
N ASN A 75 16.17 -13.12 -1.06
CA ASN A 75 16.89 -13.97 -0.12
C ASN A 75 16.23 -13.99 1.27
N SER A 76 15.04 -13.43 1.42
CA SER A 76 14.35 -13.33 2.70
C SER A 76 13.27 -14.40 2.85
N GLU A 77 13.13 -14.94 4.06
CA GLU A 77 12.01 -15.82 4.41
C GLU A 77 10.67 -15.06 4.36
N TYR A 78 10.67 -13.80 4.82
CA TYR A 78 9.50 -12.93 4.88
C TYR A 78 9.64 -11.73 3.95
N VAL A 79 8.55 -11.34 3.30
CA VAL A 79 8.49 -10.15 2.44
C VAL A 79 7.12 -9.50 2.59
N TRP A 80 7.11 -8.19 2.84
CA TRP A 80 5.92 -7.37 2.67
C TRP A 80 5.70 -7.09 1.18
N VAL A 81 4.47 -7.25 0.71
CA VAL A 81 4.04 -6.88 -0.64
C VAL A 81 2.94 -5.84 -0.48
N VAL A 82 3.16 -4.65 -1.03
CA VAL A 82 2.34 -3.48 -0.75
C VAL A 82 1.94 -2.81 -2.06
N ASP A 83 0.68 -2.43 -2.14
CA ASP A 83 0.19 -1.43 -3.08
C ASP A 83 -0.43 -0.29 -2.24
N PRO A 84 0.25 0.87 -2.17
CA PRO A 84 -0.18 1.99 -1.35
C PRO A 84 -1.49 2.64 -1.81
N LEU A 85 -1.86 2.50 -3.09
CA LEU A 85 -3.09 3.03 -3.66
C LEU A 85 -3.43 2.23 -4.92
N ASP A 86 -4.14 1.12 -4.74
CA ASP A 86 -4.70 0.34 -5.86
C ASP A 86 -5.98 1.04 -6.33
N GLY A 87 -6.01 1.42 -7.61
CA GLY A 87 -7.10 2.22 -8.19
C GLY A 87 -6.75 3.70 -8.41
N THR A 88 -5.49 4.06 -8.71
CA THR A 88 -5.08 5.46 -8.95
C THR A 88 -5.91 6.16 -10.05
N SER A 89 -6.36 5.42 -11.07
CA SER A 89 -7.27 5.96 -12.09
C SER A 89 -8.64 6.36 -11.53
N ASP A 90 -9.17 5.57 -10.61
CA ASP A 90 -10.44 5.77 -9.92
C ASP A 90 -10.35 6.87 -8.87
N PHE A 91 -9.21 6.96 -8.19
CA PHE A 91 -8.84 8.11 -7.37
C PHE A 91 -8.86 9.42 -8.17
N ILE A 92 -8.24 9.44 -9.36
CA ILE A 92 -8.22 10.63 -10.25
C ILE A 92 -9.63 11.00 -10.73
N LYS A 93 -10.44 10.00 -11.11
CA LYS A 93 -11.81 10.21 -11.60
C LYS A 93 -12.82 10.52 -10.49
N LYS A 94 -12.41 10.50 -9.22
CA LYS A 94 -13.27 10.69 -8.05
C LYS A 94 -14.44 9.69 -8.00
N THR A 95 -14.21 8.44 -8.40
CA THR A 95 -15.23 7.38 -8.28
C THR A 95 -15.36 6.87 -6.83
N GLY A 96 -14.27 6.98 -6.07
CA GLY A 96 -14.19 6.49 -4.69
C GLY A 96 -13.81 5.01 -4.59
N GLU A 97 -13.50 4.38 -5.71
CA GLU A 97 -13.16 2.95 -5.81
C GLU A 97 -11.64 2.76 -5.81
N PHE A 98 -11.01 2.89 -4.64
CA PHE A 98 -9.58 2.62 -4.46
C PHE A 98 -9.31 2.04 -3.07
N VAL A 99 -8.20 1.31 -2.94
CA VAL A 99 -7.85 0.62 -1.69
C VAL A 99 -6.36 0.74 -1.37
N VAL A 100 -6.03 0.52 -0.10
CA VAL A 100 -4.67 0.24 0.37
C VAL A 100 -4.52 -1.26 0.57
N SER A 101 -3.52 -1.88 -0.04
CA SER A 101 -3.29 -3.33 0.04
C SER A 101 -1.95 -3.64 0.71
N ILE A 102 -1.97 -4.42 1.79
CA ILE A 102 -0.78 -4.87 2.53
C ILE A 102 -0.84 -6.38 2.70
N GLY A 103 0.12 -7.09 2.09
CA GLY A 103 0.27 -8.54 2.19
C GLY A 103 1.61 -8.96 2.79
N LEU A 104 1.61 -10.08 3.51
CA LEU A 104 2.82 -10.72 4.01
C LEU A 104 2.99 -12.10 3.36
N VAL A 105 4.16 -12.30 2.76
CA VAL A 105 4.57 -13.57 2.18
C VAL A 105 5.65 -14.20 3.05
N LYS A 106 5.48 -15.47 3.40
CA LYS A 106 6.47 -16.31 4.06
C LYS A 106 6.80 -17.51 3.19
N ASN A 107 8.08 -17.73 2.85
CA ASN A 107 8.51 -18.85 2.01
C ASN A 107 7.68 -18.98 0.71
N LYS A 108 7.44 -17.85 0.03
CA LYS A 108 6.64 -17.76 -1.19
C LYS A 108 5.15 -18.11 -1.03
N GLN A 109 4.64 -18.20 0.19
CA GLN A 109 3.22 -18.37 0.48
C GLN A 109 2.65 -17.13 1.19
N PRO A 110 1.50 -16.58 0.76
CA PRO A 110 0.83 -15.53 1.51
C PRO A 110 0.33 -16.09 2.84
N ILE A 111 0.60 -15.38 3.93
CA ILE A 111 0.20 -15.76 5.30
C ILE A 111 -0.68 -14.72 5.99
N LEU A 112 -0.69 -13.48 5.47
CA LEU A 112 -1.54 -12.39 5.94
C LEU A 112 -1.84 -11.45 4.78
N GLY A 113 -3.06 -10.93 4.73
CA GLY A 113 -3.47 -9.88 3.79
C GLY A 113 -4.48 -8.95 4.43
N VAL A 114 -4.32 -7.64 4.17
CA VAL A 114 -5.25 -6.59 4.56
C VAL A 114 -5.49 -5.70 3.33
N ILE A 115 -6.75 -5.48 3.02
CA ILE A 115 -7.23 -4.51 2.03
C ILE A 115 -8.10 -3.52 2.79
N TYR A 116 -7.82 -2.23 2.63
CA TYR A 116 -8.59 -1.15 3.26
C TYR A 116 -9.15 -0.22 2.20
N GLU A 117 -10.46 -0.01 2.20
CA GLU A 117 -11.18 0.91 1.33
C GLU A 117 -11.49 2.20 2.09
N PRO A 118 -10.75 3.31 1.84
CA PRO A 118 -10.79 4.46 2.73
C PRO A 118 -12.11 5.22 2.70
N VAL A 119 -12.73 5.32 1.52
CA VAL A 119 -13.93 6.16 1.31
C VAL A 119 -15.11 5.70 2.16
N ILE A 120 -15.22 4.39 2.43
CA ILE A 120 -16.31 3.81 3.22
C ILE A 120 -15.84 3.11 4.50
N ASP A 121 -14.59 3.35 4.93
CA ASP A 121 -13.96 2.77 6.13
C ASP A 121 -14.17 1.24 6.27
N ARG A 122 -13.88 0.51 5.19
CA ARG A 122 -14.10 -0.95 5.11
C ARG A 122 -12.78 -1.72 5.01
N PHE A 123 -12.70 -2.82 5.75
CA PHE A 123 -11.58 -3.76 5.69
C PHE A 123 -12.00 -5.11 5.13
N PHE A 124 -11.14 -5.69 4.28
CA PHE A 124 -11.10 -7.11 3.99
C PHE A 124 -9.76 -7.65 4.48
N TYR A 125 -9.75 -8.80 5.13
CA TYR A 125 -8.51 -9.34 5.69
C TYR A 125 -8.56 -10.86 5.83
N ALA A 126 -7.38 -11.48 5.82
CA ALA A 126 -7.20 -12.90 6.06
C ALA A 126 -5.84 -13.18 6.70
N GLN A 127 -5.78 -14.21 7.53
CA GLN A 127 -4.55 -14.71 8.15
C GLN A 127 -4.61 -16.23 8.23
N LYS A 128 -3.48 -16.88 7.99
CA LYS A 128 -3.33 -18.34 8.01
C LYS A 128 -3.17 -18.90 9.43
#